data_AF-A0A2G9M166-F1
#
_entry.id   AF-A0A2G9M166-F1
#
_cell.length_a   1.000
_cell.length_b   1.000
_cell.length_c   1.000
_cell.angle_alpha   90.00
_cell.angle_beta   90.00
_cell.angle_gamma   90.00
#
_symmetry.space_group_name_H-M   'P 1'
#
loop_
_entity.id
_entity.type
_entity.pdbx_description
1 polymer ?
#
loop_
_entity_poly.entity_id
_entity_poly.type
_entity_poly.pdbx_seq_one_letter_code
_entity_poly.pdbx_strand_id
1 'polypeptide(L)'
;MKHIKSRGKAQVWSLDFIVAVVFFAIALTMYFKYAGSIFNEDELDLEGLRIEAASISSGLLTPGYPQNWNESTVSRIGISDDGNNINPEKLQNFLALSSDYERTKKLFSVTN
;
A
#
# COMPACT_ATOMS: atom_id res chain seq x y z
N MET A 1 -66.41 37.51 -12.94
CA MET A 1 -65.94 36.20 -13.44
C MET A 1 -64.57 35.92 -12.82
N LYS A 2 -64.49 35.05 -11.81
CA LYS A 2 -63.30 34.89 -10.94
C LYS A 2 -62.62 33.57 -11.30
N HIS A 3 -61.51 33.63 -12.03
CA HIS A 3 -60.75 32.43 -12.42
C HIS A 3 -60.09 31.80 -11.20
N ILE A 4 -60.39 30.52 -10.99
CA ILE A 4 -59.90 29.71 -9.88
C ILE A 4 -58.42 29.38 -10.12
N LYS A 5 -57.65 29.61 -9.05
CA LYS A 5 -56.20 29.56 -8.89
C LYS A 5 -55.62 28.17 -9.22
N SER A 6 -54.71 28.06 -10.21
CA SER A 6 -53.99 26.80 -10.48
C SER A 6 -52.86 26.56 -9.47
N ARG A 7 -53.20 26.16 -8.24
CA ARG A 7 -52.23 25.87 -7.17
C ARG A 7 -51.51 24.53 -7.33
N GLY A 8 -52.10 23.55 -8.03
CA GLY A 8 -51.58 22.18 -8.09
C GLY A 8 -50.31 21.97 -8.92
N LYS A 9 -50.07 22.80 -9.95
CA LYS A 9 -48.93 22.60 -10.87
C LYS A 9 -47.57 22.91 -10.22
N ALA A 10 -47.50 23.91 -9.33
CA ALA A 10 -46.28 24.25 -8.62
C ALA A 10 -45.90 23.22 -7.54
N GLN A 11 -46.90 22.57 -6.93
CA GLN A 11 -46.70 21.58 -5.86
C GLN A 11 -46.14 20.25 -6.38
N VAL A 12 -46.48 19.86 -7.62
CA VAL A 12 -45.92 18.66 -8.27
C VAL A 12 -44.44 18.86 -8.60
N TRP A 13 -44.05 20.07 -9.03
CA TRP A 13 -42.65 20.38 -9.36
C TRP A 13 -41.73 20.37 -8.14
N SER A 14 -42.21 20.86 -7.00
CA SER A 14 -41.45 20.78 -5.74
C SER A 14 -41.25 19.35 -5.26
N LEU A 15 -42.18 18.44 -5.53
CA LEU A 15 -42.06 17.04 -5.11
C LEU A 15 -40.97 16.33 -5.91
N ASP A 16 -40.95 16.52 -7.24
CA ASP A 16 -39.91 15.98 -8.12
C ASP A 16 -38.51 16.49 -7.73
N PHE A 17 -38.40 17.79 -7.43
CA PHE A 17 -37.16 18.39 -6.95
C PHE A 17 -36.69 17.78 -5.61
N ILE A 18 -37.60 17.58 -4.65
CA ILE A 18 -37.26 16.94 -3.36
C ILE A 18 -36.75 15.52 -3.58
N VAL A 19 -37.41 14.75 -4.45
CA VAL A 19 -36.99 13.38 -4.78
C VAL A 19 -35.59 13.38 -5.41
N ALA A 20 -35.33 14.28 -6.37
CA ALA A 20 -34.02 14.42 -6.99
C ALA A 20 -32.92 14.77 -5.97
N VAL A 21 -33.19 15.68 -5.03
CA VAL A 21 -32.26 16.05 -3.95
C VAL A 21 -31.96 14.86 -3.03
N VAL A 22 -32.96 14.04 -2.70
CA VAL A 22 -32.77 12.84 -1.89
C VAL A 22 -31.86 11.84 -2.60
N PHE A 23 -32.12 11.56 -3.88
CA PHE A 23 -31.27 10.67 -4.67
C PHE A 23 -29.84 11.21 -4.80
N PHE A 24 -29.69 12.52 -5.01
CA PHE A 24 -28.39 13.17 -5.05
C PHE A 24 -27.64 13.02 -3.71
N ALA A 25 -28.31 13.23 -2.58
CA ALA A 25 -27.71 13.06 -1.26
C ALA A 25 -27.28 11.61 -0.98
N ILE A 26 -28.07 10.63 -1.43
CA ILE A 26 -27.73 9.21 -1.34
C ILE A 26 -26.48 8.91 -2.18
N ALA A 27 -26.46 9.35 -3.43
CA ALA A 27 -25.33 9.16 -4.33
C ALA A 27 -24.06 9.82 -3.77
N LEU A 28 -24.18 11.02 -3.21
CA LEU A 28 -23.08 11.76 -2.59
C LEU A 28 -22.52 11.00 -1.38
N THR A 29 -23.39 10.44 -0.54
CA THR A 29 -23.00 9.64 0.61
C THR A 29 -22.27 8.36 0.20
N MET A 30 -22.77 7.67 -0.83
CA MET A 30 -22.10 6.49 -1.41
C MET A 30 -20.72 6.87 -1.98
N TYR A 31 -20.64 7.99 -2.69
CA TYR A 31 -19.38 8.50 -3.23
C TYR A 31 -18.34 8.76 -2.13
N PHE A 32 -18.70 9.50 -1.07
CA PHE A 32 -17.75 9.80 0.01
C PHE A 32 -17.33 8.55 0.78
N LYS A 33 -18.24 7.59 0.98
CA LYS A 33 -17.89 6.31 1.61
C LYS A 33 -16.91 5.51 0.75
N TYR A 34 -17.14 5.46 -0.56
CA TYR A 34 -16.26 4.77 -1.50
C TYR A 34 -14.89 5.45 -1.62
N ALA A 35 -14.88 6.77 -1.82
CA ALA A 35 -13.67 7.57 -1.91
C ALA A 35 -12.82 7.44 -0.64
N GLY A 36 -13.44 7.54 0.54
CA GLY A 36 -12.73 7.35 1.82
C GLY A 36 -12.16 5.95 2.01
N SER A 37 -12.77 4.91 1.42
CA SER A 37 -12.23 3.55 1.47
C SER A 37 -10.93 3.43 0.66
N ILE A 38 -10.89 4.01 -0.55
CA ILE A 38 -9.72 3.95 -1.44
C ILE A 38 -8.51 4.63 -0.78
N PHE A 39 -8.68 5.85 -0.25
CA PHE A 39 -7.56 6.60 0.30
C PHE A 39 -6.92 5.95 1.53
N ASN A 40 -7.70 5.23 2.35
CA ASN A 40 -7.18 4.54 3.52
C ASN A 40 -6.38 3.27 3.17
N GLU A 41 -6.72 2.59 2.06
CA GLU A 41 -5.98 1.40 1.62
C GLU A 41 -4.63 1.77 1.02
N ASP A 42 -4.57 2.83 0.19
CA ASP A 42 -3.33 3.27 -0.46
C ASP A 42 -2.29 3.83 0.54
N GLU A 43 -2.72 4.56 1.57
CA GLU A 43 -1.81 5.13 2.57
C GLU A 43 -1.20 4.04 3.48
N LEU A 44 -1.97 2.99 3.80
CA LEU A 44 -1.48 1.85 4.57
C LEU A 44 -0.45 1.03 3.78
N ASP A 45 -0.63 0.87 2.47
CA ASP A 45 0.30 0.13 1.61
C ASP A 45 1.63 0.85 1.46
N LEU A 46 1.62 2.18 1.26
CA LEU A 46 2.85 2.97 1.13
C LEU A 46 3.68 3.00 2.41
N GLU A 47 3.07 3.14 3.59
CA GLU A 47 3.80 3.10 4.85
C GLU A 47 4.34 1.69 5.14
N GLY A 48 3.58 0.65 4.80
CA GLY A 48 4.04 -0.74 4.86
C GLY A 48 5.30 -0.97 4.01
N LEU A 49 5.25 -0.57 2.74
CA LEU A 49 6.38 -0.64 1.82
C LEU A 49 7.60 0.14 2.33
N ARG A 50 7.39 1.31 2.95
CA ARG A 50 8.47 2.12 3.53
C ARG A 50 9.15 1.40 4.68
N ILE A 51 8.36 0.79 5.57
CA ILE A 51 8.86 0.01 6.71
C ILE A 51 9.64 -1.22 6.22
N GLU A 52 9.10 -1.94 5.25
CA GLU A 52 9.78 -3.10 4.65
C GLU A 52 11.10 -2.71 3.96
N ALA A 53 11.09 -1.66 3.15
CA ALA A 53 12.29 -1.15 2.48
C ALA A 53 13.37 -0.73 3.50
N ALA A 54 12.98 -0.10 4.61
CA ALA A 54 13.89 0.26 5.70
C ALA A 54 14.47 -0.99 6.40
N SER A 55 13.64 -2.01 6.65
CA SER A 55 14.07 -3.28 7.23
C SER A 55 15.08 -4.01 6.32
N ILE A 56 14.78 -4.12 5.03
CA ILE A 56 15.68 -4.75 4.04
C ILE A 56 17.00 -3.98 3.96
N SER A 57 16.94 -2.65 3.82
CA SER A 57 18.12 -1.80 3.67
C SER A 57 19.02 -1.85 4.91
N SER A 58 18.42 -1.81 6.11
CA SER A 58 19.17 -1.92 7.36
C SER A 58 19.81 -3.30 7.52
N GLY A 59 19.11 -4.38 7.17
CA GLY A 59 19.66 -5.73 7.17
C GLY A 59 20.79 -5.92 6.16
N LEU A 60 20.64 -5.37 4.95
CA LEU A 60 21.63 -5.47 3.88
C LEU A 60 22.98 -4.86 4.30
N LEU A 61 22.95 -3.73 5.01
CA LEU A 61 24.16 -3.05 5.50
C LEU A 61 24.80 -3.73 6.73
N THR A 62 24.27 -4.86 7.20
CA THR A 62 24.89 -5.65 8.27
C THR A 62 25.89 -6.67 7.73
N PRO A 63 26.68 -7.33 8.60
CA PRO A 63 27.45 -8.50 8.23
C PRO A 63 26.62 -9.74 7.83
N GLY A 64 25.31 -9.74 8.03
CA GLY A 64 24.47 -10.92 7.84
C GLY A 64 24.65 -11.96 8.94
N TYR A 65 24.09 -13.16 8.73
CA TYR A 65 24.25 -14.29 9.64
C TYR A 65 24.15 -15.63 8.89
N PRO A 66 25.06 -16.59 9.15
CA PRO A 66 26.29 -16.51 9.97
C PRO A 66 27.29 -15.46 9.45
N GLN A 67 28.29 -15.07 10.24
CA GLN A 67 29.19 -13.96 9.88
C GLN A 67 29.96 -14.18 8.55
N ASN A 68 30.23 -15.44 8.24
CA ASN A 68 30.94 -15.95 7.07
C ASN A 68 29.99 -16.81 6.22
N TRP A 69 28.76 -16.33 6.05
CA TRP A 69 27.73 -16.97 5.26
C TRP A 69 28.13 -17.05 3.78
N ASN A 70 27.60 -18.08 3.11
CA ASN A 70 27.64 -18.25 1.66
C ASN A 70 26.25 -18.64 1.15
N GLU A 71 26.13 -18.88 -0.16
CA GLU A 71 24.86 -19.23 -0.81
C GLU A 71 24.15 -20.44 -0.17
N SER A 72 24.85 -21.34 0.51
CA SER A 72 24.25 -22.53 1.13
C SER A 72 23.95 -22.36 2.63
N THR A 73 24.66 -21.49 3.33
CA THR A 73 24.61 -21.37 4.80
C THR A 73 23.89 -20.12 5.30
N VAL A 74 23.57 -19.18 4.39
CA VAL A 74 22.91 -17.92 4.74
C VAL A 74 21.56 -18.14 5.42
N SER A 75 21.39 -17.47 6.57
CA SER A 75 20.10 -17.36 7.25
C SER A 75 19.59 -15.93 7.28
N ARG A 76 20.49 -14.94 7.24
CA ARG A 76 20.19 -13.52 7.07
C ARG A 76 21.21 -12.87 6.15
N ILE A 77 20.74 -12.21 5.11
CA ILE A 77 21.60 -11.54 4.14
C ILE A 77 22.16 -10.26 4.76
N GLY A 78 23.44 -10.01 4.52
CA GLY A 78 24.10 -8.74 4.80
C GLY A 78 25.45 -8.71 4.09
N ILE A 79 25.79 -7.59 3.46
CA ILE A 79 26.95 -7.46 2.57
C ILE A 79 28.14 -6.75 3.21
N SER A 80 28.04 -6.33 4.46
CA SER A 80 29.12 -5.61 5.13
C SER A 80 30.10 -6.56 5.85
N ASP A 81 31.26 -6.03 6.20
CA ASP A 81 32.15 -6.58 7.20
C ASP A 81 31.88 -5.96 8.59
N ASP A 82 32.62 -6.41 9.61
CA ASP A 82 32.51 -5.88 10.98
C ASP A 82 32.92 -4.41 11.10
N GLY A 83 33.65 -3.90 10.10
CA GLY A 83 34.08 -2.51 9.99
C GLY A 83 33.10 -1.61 9.22
N ASN A 84 31.90 -2.09 8.91
CA ASN A 84 30.88 -1.42 8.08
C ASN A 84 31.36 -1.10 6.66
N ASN A 85 32.36 -1.80 6.14
CA ASN A 85 32.73 -1.73 4.72
C ASN A 85 32.01 -2.83 3.96
N ILE A 86 31.73 -2.59 2.68
CA ILE A 86 31.15 -3.62 1.82
C ILE A 86 32.19 -4.73 1.62
N ASN A 87 31.82 -5.96 1.97
CA ASN A 87 32.62 -7.15 1.73
C ASN A 87 32.37 -7.67 0.30
N PRO A 88 33.38 -7.70 -0.58
CA PRO A 88 33.20 -8.11 -1.98
C PRO A 88 32.73 -9.55 -2.17
N GLU A 89 33.15 -10.47 -1.30
CA GLU A 89 32.76 -11.89 -1.36
C GLU A 89 31.27 -12.05 -1.01
N LYS A 90 30.80 -11.39 0.06
CA LYS A 90 29.38 -11.39 0.42
C LYS A 90 28.51 -10.73 -0.65
N LEU A 91 29.01 -9.68 -1.30
CA LEU A 91 28.33 -9.06 -2.43
C LEU A 91 28.20 -10.04 -3.61
N GLN A 92 29.26 -10.79 -3.93
CA GLN A 92 29.19 -11.83 -4.96
C GLN A 92 28.21 -12.94 -4.59
N ASN A 93 28.26 -13.43 -3.35
CA ASN A 93 27.32 -14.44 -2.85
C ASN A 93 25.86 -13.94 -2.91
N PHE A 94 25.62 -12.66 -2.63
CA PHE A 94 24.30 -12.05 -2.76
C PHE A 94 23.83 -12.00 -4.22
N LEU A 95 24.72 -11.62 -5.15
CA LEU A 95 24.41 -11.61 -6.58
C LEU A 95 24.08 -13.03 -7.09
N ALA A 96 24.78 -14.05 -6.60
CA ALA A 96 24.47 -15.44 -6.94
C ALA A 96 23.09 -15.87 -6.40
N LEU A 97 22.76 -15.53 -5.16
CA LEU A 97 21.44 -15.77 -4.56
C LEU A 97 20.31 -15.09 -5.33
N SER A 98 20.56 -13.92 -5.92
CA SER A 98 19.53 -13.15 -6.66
C SER A 98 18.95 -13.88 -7.87
N SER A 99 19.62 -14.94 -8.34
CA SER A 99 19.08 -15.86 -9.35
C SER A 99 17.85 -16.66 -8.86
N ASP A 100 17.72 -16.87 -7.54
CA ASP A 100 16.56 -17.46 -6.88
C ASP A 100 15.84 -16.39 -6.06
N TYR A 101 14.94 -15.68 -6.73
CA TYR A 101 14.17 -14.58 -6.15
C TYR A 101 13.34 -15.02 -4.94
N GLU A 102 12.66 -16.16 -5.02
CA GLU A 102 11.77 -16.65 -3.95
C GLU A 102 12.56 -16.97 -2.69
N ARG A 103 13.73 -17.59 -2.85
CA ARG A 103 14.63 -17.84 -1.72
C ARG A 103 15.17 -16.54 -1.13
N THR A 104 15.62 -15.60 -1.97
CA THR A 104 16.17 -14.32 -1.54
C THR A 104 15.13 -13.49 -0.78
N LYS A 105 13.88 -13.45 -1.27
CA LYS A 105 12.77 -12.78 -0.61
C LYS A 105 12.51 -13.32 0.79
N LYS A 106 12.50 -14.65 0.94
CA LYS A 106 12.34 -15.32 2.25
C LYS A 106 13.48 -14.97 3.22
N LEU A 107 14.71 -14.87 2.73
CA LEU A 107 15.88 -14.49 3.56
C LEU A 107 15.80 -13.05 4.09
N PHE A 108 15.07 -12.17 3.40
CA PHE A 108 14.76 -10.82 3.89
C PHE A 108 13.52 -10.76 4.79
N SER A 109 12.88 -11.90 5.07
CA SER A 109 11.64 -11.98 5.87
C SER A 109 10.50 -11.09 5.32
N VAL A 110 10.52 -10.82 4.01
CA VAL A 110 9.42 -10.12 3.33
C VAL A 110 8.32 -11.14 3.09
N THR A 111 7.25 -11.06 3.87
CA THR A 111 6.09 -11.95 3.76
C THR A 111 5.07 -11.29 2.84
N ASN A 112 4.51 -12.02 1.88
CA ASN A 112 3.35 -11.55 1.11
C ASN A 112 2.14 -11.34 2.01
#